data_AF-A0A2D6QYM0-F1
#
_entry.id   AF-A0A2D6QYM0-F1
#
_cell.length_a   1.000
_cell.length_b   1.000
_cell.length_c   1.000
_cell.angle_alpha   90.00
_cell.angle_beta   90.00
_cell.angle_gamma   90.00
#
_symmetry.space_group_name_H-M   'P 1'
#
loop_
_entity.id
_entity.type
_entity.pdbx_description
1 polymer ?
#
loop_
_entity_poly.entity_id
_entity_poly.type
_entity_poly.pdbx_seq_one_letter_code
_entity_poly.pdbx_strand_id
1 'polypeptide(L)'
;MRFGNVVIVALLCAQVVDGALTYLGVSTFGVDVEANPLMLWLMFAVGEGPALASAKLLAGFCAVVLHLQAVHGIVAALTLIYVGAAIVPWMKLLFF
;
A
#
# COMPACT_ATOMS: atom_id res chain seq x y z
N MET A 1 -9.67 -22.04 3.62
CA MET A 1 -9.96 -21.19 4.79
C MET A 1 -8.69 -20.64 5.44
N ARG A 2 -7.81 -21.46 6.05
CA ARG A 2 -6.58 -20.94 6.72
C ARG A 2 -5.66 -20.09 5.84
N PHE A 3 -5.37 -20.55 4.62
CA PHE A 3 -4.53 -19.81 3.66
C PHE A 3 -5.10 -18.42 3.32
N GLY A 4 -6.38 -18.35 2.95
CA GLY A 4 -7.04 -17.09 2.63
C GLY A 4 -6.98 -16.07 3.78
N ASN A 5 -7.14 -16.52 5.03
CA ASN A 5 -7.09 -15.66 6.21
C ASN A 5 -5.68 -15.12 6.47
N VAL A 6 -4.65 -15.95 6.31
CA VAL A 6 -3.26 -15.50 6.44
C VAL A 6 -2.93 -14.46 5.39
N VAL A 7 -3.33 -14.71 4.15
CA VAL A 7 -3.01 -13.85 3.01
C VAL A 7 -3.74 -12.50 3.08
N ILE A 8 -5.01 -12.44 3.50
CA ILE A 8 -5.69 -11.15 3.68
C ILE A 8 -5.06 -10.33 4.81
N VAL A 9 -4.72 -10.97 5.94
CA VAL A 9 -4.04 -10.27 7.04
C VAL A 9 -2.69 -9.74 6.58
N ALA A 10 -1.92 -10.53 5.84
CA ALA A 10 -0.65 -10.11 5.28
C ALA A 10 -0.81 -8.92 4.32
N LEU A 11 -1.80 -8.93 3.43
CA LEU A 11 -2.07 -7.81 2.53
C LEU A 11 -2.48 -6.55 3.28
N LEU A 12 -3.34 -6.65 4.30
CA LEU A 12 -3.75 -5.52 5.12
C LEU A 12 -2.58 -4.93 5.90
N CYS A 13 -1.73 -5.77 6.49
CA CYS A 13 -0.49 -5.32 7.12
C CYS A 13 0.44 -4.63 6.10
N ALA A 14 0.57 -5.18 4.89
CA ALA A 14 1.35 -4.57 3.83
C ALA A 14 0.80 -3.18 3.45
N GLN A 15 -0.52 -2.98 3.38
CA GLN A 15 -1.12 -1.65 3.14
C GLN A 15 -0.76 -0.64 4.23
N VAL A 16 -0.77 -1.06 5.50
CA VAL A 16 -0.41 -0.19 6.63
C VAL A 16 1.06 0.18 6.59
N VAL A 17 1.94 -0.80 6.41
CA VAL A 17 3.39 -0.57 6.35
C VAL A 17 3.75 0.31 5.16
N ASP A 18 3.21 0.00 3.98
CA ASP A 18 3.39 0.80 2.78
C ASP A 18 2.88 2.23 2.99
N GLY A 19 1.68 2.42 3.56
CA GLY A 19 1.15 3.75 3.85
C GLY A 19 2.02 4.56 4.81
N ALA A 20 2.53 3.93 5.87
CA ALA A 20 3.42 4.58 6.83
C ALA A 20 4.77 4.96 6.20
N LEU A 21 5.37 4.06 5.41
CA LEU A 21 6.64 4.30 4.73
C LEU A 21 6.50 5.38 3.65
N THR A 22 5.43 5.33 2.85
CA THR A 22 5.15 6.39 1.87
C THR A 22 4.97 7.73 2.55
N TYR A 23 4.16 7.80 3.62
CA TYR A 23 3.96 9.04 4.37
C TYR A 23 5.28 9.60 4.89
N LEU A 24 6.07 8.76 5.57
CA LEU A 24 7.37 9.16 6.08
C LEU A 24 8.29 9.65 4.96
N GLY A 25 8.32 8.94 3.83
CA GLY A 25 9.11 9.29 2.67
C GLY A 25 8.74 10.63 2.06
N VAL A 26 7.46 10.85 1.74
CA VAL A 26 7.01 12.11 1.12
C VAL A 26 7.10 13.29 2.09
N SER A 27 6.84 13.07 3.39
CA SER A 27 7.02 14.13 4.40
C SER A 27 8.50 14.47 4.65
N THR A 28 9.43 13.55 4.36
CA THR A 28 10.88 13.77 4.55
C THR A 28 11.54 14.38 3.31
N PHE A 29 11.23 13.85 2.13
CA PHE A 29 11.92 14.18 0.88
C PHE A 29 11.07 15.03 -0.09
N GLY A 30 9.82 15.32 0.26
CA GLY A 30 8.85 15.98 -0.58
C GLY A 30 8.02 15.01 -1.42
N VAL A 31 6.86 15.50 -1.85
CA VAL A 31 5.83 14.72 -2.57
C VAL A 31 6.34 14.23 -3.93
N ASP A 32 7.25 14.95 -4.58
CA ASP A 32 7.80 14.61 -5.91
C ASP A 32 8.63 13.31 -5.94
N VAL A 33 9.03 12.79 -4.77
CA VAL A 33 9.72 11.50 -4.69
C VAL A 33 8.76 10.32 -4.89
N GLU A 34 7.45 10.55 -4.76
CA GLU A 34 6.43 9.54 -5.05
C GLU A 34 6.38 9.26 -6.56
N ALA A 35 6.80 8.07 -6.95
CA ALA A 35 6.87 7.67 -8.35
C ALA A 35 5.49 7.36 -8.97
N ASN A 36 4.43 7.23 -8.15
CA ASN A 36 3.08 6.97 -8.63
C ASN A 36 2.35 8.28 -9.00
N PRO A 37 2.08 8.55 -10.31
CA PRO A 37 1.47 9.82 -10.74
C PRO A 37 0.06 10.04 -10.18
N LEU A 38 -0.69 8.97 -9.92
CA LEU A 38 -2.03 9.06 -9.35
C LEU A 38 -1.97 9.47 -7.87
N MET A 39 -1.02 8.91 -7.13
CA MET A 39 -0.79 9.31 -5.74
C MET A 39 -0.28 10.73 -5.67
N LEU A 40 0.69 11.09 -6.51
CA LEU A 40 1.22 12.44 -6.63
C LEU A 40 0.10 13.46 -6.86
N TRP A 41 -0.75 13.22 -7.86
CA TRP A 41 -1.92 14.05 -8.14
C TRP A 41 -2.86 14.18 -6.94
N LEU A 42 -3.15 13.06 -6.26
CA LEU A 42 -4.04 13.05 -5.11
C LEU A 42 -3.44 13.81 -3.92
N MET A 43 -2.14 13.67 -3.67
CA MET A 43 -1.42 14.40 -2.63
C MET A 43 -1.41 15.91 -2.91
N PHE A 44 -1.26 16.34 -4.16
CA PHE A 44 -1.40 17.75 -4.53
C PHE A 44 -2.84 18.26 -4.35
N ALA A 45 -3.84 17.42 -4.59
CA ALA A 45 -5.24 17.81 -4.49
C ALA A 45 -5.76 17.90 -3.05
N VAL A 46 -5.40 16.95 -2.18
CA VAL A 46 -5.99 16.80 -0.84
C VAL A 46 -4.98 16.68 0.30
N GLY A 47 -3.68 16.75 0.01
CA GLY A 47 -2.59 16.58 0.97
C GLY A 47 -2.17 15.11 1.17
N GLU A 48 -0.96 14.92 1.69
CA GLU A 48 -0.30 13.61 1.86
C GLU A 48 -1.14 12.62 2.68
N GLY A 49 -1.57 13.03 3.88
CA GLY A 49 -2.31 12.18 4.82
C GLY A 49 -3.66 11.70 4.26
N PRO A 50 -4.57 12.61 3.85
CA PRO A 50 -5.86 12.24 3.27
C PRO A 50 -5.72 11.42 1.98
N ALA A 51 -4.74 11.74 1.12
CA ALA A 51 -4.47 10.98 -0.09
C ALA A 51 -4.09 9.53 0.23
N LEU A 52 -3.16 9.34 1.17
CA LEU A 52 -2.73 7.99 1.58
C LEU A 52 -3.85 7.23 2.28
N ALA A 53 -4.57 7.86 3.22
CA ALA A 53 -5.67 7.23 3.94
C ALA A 53 -6.74 6.71 2.97
N SER A 54 -7.19 7.54 2.03
CA SER A 54 -8.20 7.15 1.04
C SER A 54 -7.71 6.02 0.13
N ALA A 55 -6.47 6.09 -0.36
CA ALA A 55 -5.88 5.05 -1.20
C ALA A 55 -5.75 3.70 -0.47
N LYS A 56 -5.26 3.69 0.77
CA LYS A 56 -5.12 2.44 1.55
C LYS A 56 -6.46 1.86 1.97
N LEU A 57 -7.44 2.70 2.31
CA LEU A 57 -8.81 2.23 2.60
C LEU A 57 -9.45 1.58 1.38
N LEU A 58 -9.31 2.18 0.20
CA LEU A 58 -9.81 1.59 -1.04
C LEU A 58 -9.10 0.26 -1.35
N ALA A 59 -7.77 0.21 -1.21
CA ALA A 59 -7.01 -1.02 -1.41
C ALA A 59 -7.42 -2.12 -0.41
N GLY A 60 -7.61 -1.77 0.86
CA GLY A 60 -8.10 -2.68 1.90
C GLY A 60 -9.51 -3.19 1.63
N PHE A 61 -10.42 -2.32 1.18
CA PHE A 61 -11.76 -2.72 0.74
C PHE A 61 -11.70 -3.72 -0.42
N CYS A 62 -10.90 -3.43 -1.46
CA CYS A 62 -10.69 -4.35 -2.57
C CYS A 62 -10.11 -5.70 -2.12
N ALA A 63 -9.16 -5.70 -1.18
CA ALA A 63 -8.60 -6.92 -0.60
C ALA A 63 -9.68 -7.78 0.09
N VAL A 64 -10.58 -7.15 0.85
CA VAL A 64 -11.72 -7.83 1.48
C VAL A 64 -12.65 -8.42 0.43
N VAL A 65 -13.02 -7.65 -0.60
CA VAL A 65 -13.89 -8.14 -1.69
C VAL A 65 -13.27 -9.37 -2.38
N LEU A 66 -11.99 -9.31 -2.75
CA LEU A 66 -11.27 -10.42 -3.38
C LEU A 66 -11.21 -11.65 -2.47
N HIS A 67 -11.02 -11.45 -1.16
CA HIS A 67 -11.03 -12.54 -0.20
C HIS A 67 -12.42 -13.20 -0.11
N LEU A 68 -13.50 -12.40 -0.08
CA LEU A 68 -14.88 -12.90 -0.06
C LEU A 68 -15.26 -13.65 -1.34
N GLN A 69 -14.66 -13.30 -2.48
CA GLN A 69 -14.79 -14.03 -3.76
C GLN A 69 -13.93 -15.29 -3.84
N ALA A 70 -13.24 -15.68 -2.74
CA ALA A 70 -12.37 -16.85 -2.64
C ALA A 70 -11.18 -16.88 -3.63
N VAL A 71 -10.82 -15.76 -4.27
CA VAL A 71 -9.68 -15.64 -5.19
C VAL A 71 -8.37 -15.35 -4.44
N HIS A 72 -8.07 -16.18 -3.44
CA HIS A 72 -6.94 -15.97 -2.53
C HIS A 72 -5.56 -15.95 -3.21
N GLY A 73 -5.41 -16.58 -4.39
CA GLY A 73 -4.19 -16.51 -5.18
C GLY A 73 -3.86 -15.10 -5.65
N ILE A 74 -4.88 -14.31 -6.02
CA ILE A 74 -4.70 -12.90 -6.42
C ILE A 74 -4.28 -12.07 -5.20
N VAL A 75 -4.92 -12.28 -4.05
CA VAL A 75 -4.57 -11.58 -2.80
C VAL A 75 -3.11 -11.86 -2.41
N ALA A 76 -2.63 -13.09 -2.62
CA ALA A 76 -1.23 -13.47 -2.36
C ALA A 76 -0.26 -12.78 -3.33
N ALA A 77 -0.59 -12.77 -4.63
CA ALA A 77 0.20 -12.08 -5.63
C ALA A 77 0.28 -10.57 -5.34
N LEU A 78 -0.84 -9.93 -5.00
CA LEU A 78 -0.87 -8.53 -4.59
C LEU A 78 0.00 -8.25 -3.37
N THR A 79 -0.02 -9.15 -2.38
CA THR A 79 0.83 -9.02 -1.19
C THR A 79 2.31 -8.99 -1.56
N LEU A 80 2.75 -9.93 -2.40
CA LEU A 80 4.14 -9.99 -2.86
C LEU A 80 4.54 -8.75 -3.67
N ILE A 81 3.64 -8.25 -4.52
CA ILE A 81 3.86 -7.02 -5.29
C ILE A 81 4.04 -5.84 -4.34
N TYR A 82 3.17 -5.66 -3.34
CA TYR A 82 3.31 -4.56 -2.37
C TYR A 82 4.64 -4.64 -1.59
N VAL A 83 5.03 -5.83 -1.16
CA VAL A 83 6.32 -6.01 -0.47
C VAL A 83 7.49 -5.63 -1.38
N GLY A 84 7.53 -6.17 -2.61
CA GLY A 84 8.68 -6.01 -3.50
C GLY A 84 8.76 -4.66 -4.21
N ALA A 85 7.61 -4.09 -4.60
CA ALA A 85 7.55 -2.90 -5.43
C ALA A 85 7.29 -1.60 -4.64
N ALA A 86 6.84 -1.69 -3.39
CA ALA A 86 6.56 -0.51 -2.59
C ALA A 86 7.35 -0.52 -1.27
N ILE A 87 7.19 -1.54 -0.43
CA ILE A 87 7.83 -1.59 0.90
C ILE A 87 9.36 -1.65 0.77
N VAL A 88 9.91 -2.58 -0.02
CA VAL A 88 11.37 -2.73 -0.17
C VAL A 88 12.03 -1.45 -0.73
N PRO A 89 11.51 -0.82 -1.81
CA PRO A 89 12.04 0.45 -2.29
C PRO A 89 12.01 1.57 -1.24
N TRP A 90 10.90 1.73 -0.52
CA TRP A 90 10.81 2.74 0.54
C TRP A 90 11.78 2.47 1.69
N MET A 91 11.91 1.21 2.13
CA MET A 91 12.88 0.85 3.16
C MET A 91 14.32 1.16 2.72
N LYS A 92 14.65 0.90 1.45
CA LYS A 92 15.96 1.27 0.91
C LYS A 92 16.16 2.77 0.96
N LEU A 93 15.20 3.55 0.46
CA LEU A 93 15.34 5.00 0.40
C LEU A 93 15.41 5.67 1.78
N LEU A 94 14.69 5.15 2.78
CA LEU A 94 14.59 5.74 4.11
C LEU A 94 15.72 5.35 5.05
N PHE A 95 16.29 4.15 4.90
CA PHE A 95 17.18 3.57 5.91
C PHE A 95 18.55 3.14 5.39
N PHE A 96 18.81 3.20 4.08
CA PHE A 96 20.08 2.77 3.47
C PHE A 96 20.62 3.81 2.49
#